data_AF-A0A821SK06-F1
#
_entry.id   AF-A0A821SK06-F1
#
_cell.length_a   1.000
_cell.length_b   1.000
_cell.length_c   1.000
_cell.angle_alpha   90.00
_cell.angle_beta   90.00
_cell.angle_gamma   90.00
#
_symmetry.space_group_name_H-M   'P 1'
#
loop_
_entity.id
_entity.type
_entity.pdbx_description
1 polymer ?
#
loop_
_entity_poly.entity_id
_entity_poly.type
_entity_poly.pdbx_seq_one_letter_code
_entity_poly.pdbx_strand_id
1 'polypeptide(L)'
;MPCGIERVNGPFPNDSLNNLLYHFPKLHHLSINYLTASRVENSETHATSLLKHLKYVSLKLYLIAFNKFEQIVQTFFGDIEVLRISTQYDTAYLDAKRWEHLITSYMPNLRIFDIHHDGGVQRNQLTYHDLINQLRSSFWIERDWFFCTST
;
A
#
# COMPACT_ATOMS: atom_id res chain seq x y z
N MET A 1 -22.80 6.82 -15.92
CA MET A 1 -21.58 6.19 -16.46
C MET A 1 -21.04 5.25 -15.39
N PRO A 2 -20.73 3.98 -15.66
CA PRO A 2 -20.31 3.08 -14.60
C PRO A 2 -18.89 3.45 -14.17
N CYS A 3 -18.74 3.98 -12.95
CA CYS A 3 -17.45 4.05 -12.28
C CYS A 3 -16.93 2.61 -12.14
N GLY A 4 -15.91 2.25 -12.90
CA GLY A 4 -15.35 0.90 -12.88
C GLY A 4 -14.82 0.57 -11.49
N ILE A 5 -15.35 -0.49 -10.89
CA ILE A 5 -14.72 -1.19 -9.76
C ILE A 5 -13.95 -2.34 -10.39
N GLU A 6 -12.63 -2.34 -10.29
CA GLU A 6 -11.84 -3.50 -10.67
C GLU A 6 -11.44 -4.30 -9.46
N ARG A 7 -11.80 -5.59 -9.50
CA ARG A 7 -11.41 -6.60 -8.53
C ARG A 7 -10.64 -7.69 -9.24
N VAL A 8 -9.35 -7.79 -8.92
CA VAL A 8 -8.48 -8.87 -9.38
C VAL A 8 -8.41 -9.92 -8.28
N ASN A 9 -8.99 -11.10 -8.57
CA ASN A 9 -9.16 -12.18 -7.58
C ASN A 9 -8.09 -13.29 -7.69
N GLY A 10 -7.15 -13.20 -8.64
CA GLY A 10 -6.07 -14.16 -8.83
C GLY A 10 -4.68 -13.52 -8.67
N PRO A 11 -3.60 -14.32 -8.77
CA PRO A 11 -2.25 -13.80 -8.70
C PRO A 11 -1.99 -12.74 -9.76
N PHE A 12 -1.58 -11.57 -9.30
CA PHE A 12 -1.31 -10.40 -10.13
C PHE A 12 0.13 -9.95 -9.95
N PRO A 13 0.98 -10.05 -10.98
CA PRO A 13 2.35 -9.53 -10.91
C PRO A 13 2.35 -8.01 -10.79
N ASN A 14 3.11 -7.46 -9.84
CA ASN A 14 3.17 -6.02 -9.64
C ASN A 14 3.61 -5.22 -10.87
N ASP A 15 4.48 -5.75 -11.72
CA ASP A 15 4.88 -5.08 -12.97
C ASP A 15 3.72 -4.93 -13.98
N SER A 16 2.66 -5.73 -13.84
CA SER A 16 1.45 -5.61 -14.68
C SER A 16 0.55 -4.45 -14.25
N LEU A 17 0.81 -3.80 -13.11
CA LEU A 17 0.02 -2.67 -12.61
C LEU A 17 -0.03 -1.53 -13.63
N ASN A 18 1.10 -1.19 -14.25
CA ASN A 18 1.13 -0.12 -15.25
C ASN A 18 0.19 -0.41 -16.42
N ASN A 19 0.21 -1.63 -16.92
CA ASN A 19 -0.66 -2.04 -18.02
C ASN A 19 -2.13 -1.98 -17.63
N LEU A 20 -2.51 -2.51 -16.46
CA LEU A 20 -3.88 -2.43 -15.96
C LEU A 20 -4.34 -0.96 -15.91
N LEU A 21 -3.56 -0.13 -15.24
CA LEU A 21 -3.88 1.27 -14.99
C LEU A 21 -3.93 2.11 -16.27
N TYR A 22 -3.11 1.77 -17.27
CA TYR A 22 -3.16 2.37 -18.60
C TYR A 22 -4.49 2.08 -19.34
N HIS A 23 -5.03 0.86 -19.23
CA HIS A 23 -6.27 0.49 -19.89
C HIS A 23 -7.52 1.02 -19.18
N PHE A 24 -7.40 1.38 -17.89
CA PHE A 24 -8.50 1.91 -17.08
C PHE A 24 -8.19 3.32 -16.53
N PRO A 25 -8.03 4.34 -17.39
CA PRO A 25 -7.64 5.70 -16.95
C PRO A 25 -8.70 6.41 -16.08
N LYS A 26 -9.95 5.91 -16.07
CA LYS A 26 -11.05 6.40 -15.22
C LYS A 26 -11.32 5.49 -14.02
N LEU A 27 -10.39 4.61 -13.69
CA LEU A 27 -10.54 3.71 -12.55
C LEU A 27 -10.60 4.53 -11.27
N HIS A 28 -11.67 4.34 -10.49
CA HIS A 28 -11.84 5.00 -9.20
C HIS A 28 -11.43 4.11 -8.03
N HIS A 29 -11.59 2.80 -8.21
CA HIS A 29 -11.41 1.81 -7.17
C HIS A 29 -10.64 0.61 -7.73
N LEU A 30 -9.44 0.37 -7.18
CA LEU A 30 -8.62 -0.80 -7.45
C LEU A 30 -8.63 -1.73 -6.22
N SER A 31 -8.96 -2.99 -6.43
CA SER A 31 -8.76 -4.03 -5.42
C SER A 31 -8.07 -5.26 -6.00
N ILE A 32 -6.94 -5.65 -5.41
CA ILE A 32 -6.15 -6.81 -5.82
C ILE A 32 -5.97 -7.72 -4.61
N ASN A 33 -6.49 -8.94 -4.70
CA ASN A 33 -6.48 -9.90 -3.59
C ASN A 33 -5.23 -10.76 -3.51
N TYR A 34 -4.32 -10.66 -4.48
CA TYR A 34 -3.07 -11.42 -4.48
C TYR A 34 -2.01 -10.73 -5.36
N LEU A 35 -1.45 -9.61 -4.88
CA LEU A 35 -0.37 -8.92 -5.56
C LEU A 35 0.96 -9.61 -5.25
N THR A 36 1.67 -10.07 -6.27
CA THR A 36 2.95 -10.79 -6.11
C THR A 36 4.12 -9.97 -6.61
N ALA A 37 5.28 -10.16 -5.99
CA ALA A 37 6.53 -9.66 -6.55
C ALA A 37 6.75 -10.26 -7.95
N SER A 38 6.93 -9.42 -8.96
CA SER A 38 7.42 -9.87 -10.25
C SER A 38 8.84 -10.42 -10.12
N ARG A 39 9.16 -11.40 -10.96
CA ARG A 39 10.51 -11.97 -11.09
C ARG A 39 11.42 -11.11 -11.97
N VAL A 40 10.87 -10.10 -12.64
CA VAL A 40 11.57 -9.25 -13.59
C VAL A 40 11.76 -7.88 -12.96
N GLU A 41 13.01 -7.40 -12.92
CA GLU A 41 13.32 -6.03 -12.53
C GLU A 41 13.12 -5.12 -13.74
N ASN A 42 11.86 -4.81 -14.07
CA ASN A 42 11.60 -3.84 -15.13
C ASN A 42 11.82 -2.42 -14.58
N SER A 43 12.88 -1.79 -15.07
CA SER A 43 13.13 -0.35 -14.97
C SER A 43 12.21 0.41 -15.92
N GLU A 44 11.74 1.57 -15.46
CA GLU A 44 10.99 2.59 -16.20
C GLU A 44 9.47 2.39 -16.31
N THR A 45 8.77 2.73 -15.23
CA THR A 45 7.34 3.07 -15.26
C THR A 45 7.17 4.59 -15.33
N HIS A 46 7.10 5.14 -16.55
CA HIS A 46 6.63 6.51 -16.79
C HIS A 46 5.10 6.56 -16.74
N ALA A 47 4.51 6.61 -15.54
CA ALA A 47 3.05 6.69 -15.40
C ALA A 47 2.61 7.76 -14.40
N THR A 48 3.16 8.97 -14.53
CA THR A 48 2.95 10.05 -13.56
C THR A 48 1.70 10.91 -13.79
N SER A 49 0.83 10.61 -14.77
CA SER A 49 -0.26 11.56 -15.13
C SER A 49 -1.68 10.97 -15.30
N LEU A 50 -1.83 9.64 -15.40
CA LEU A 50 -3.08 9.05 -15.90
C LEU A 50 -4.12 8.67 -14.82
N LEU A 51 -3.78 8.71 -13.54
CA LEU A 51 -4.60 8.08 -12.49
C LEU A 51 -5.23 9.04 -11.47
N LYS A 52 -5.47 10.30 -11.87
CA LYS A 52 -6.11 11.31 -11.00
C LYS A 52 -7.48 10.89 -10.45
N HIS A 53 -8.12 9.91 -11.11
CA HIS A 53 -9.42 9.38 -10.71
C HIS A 53 -9.34 8.26 -9.67
N LEU A 54 -8.18 7.61 -9.52
CA LEU A 54 -8.01 6.50 -8.59
C LEU A 54 -8.01 7.05 -7.15
N LYS A 55 -9.08 6.76 -6.41
CA LYS A 55 -9.28 7.25 -5.04
C LYS A 55 -9.18 6.17 -3.99
N TYR A 56 -9.47 4.93 -4.37
CA TYR A 56 -9.49 3.81 -3.46
C TYR A 56 -8.58 2.69 -3.95
N VAL A 57 -7.67 2.26 -3.09
CA VAL A 57 -6.76 1.14 -3.34
C VAL A 57 -6.84 0.15 -2.18
N SER A 58 -7.10 -1.11 -2.50
CA SER A 58 -7.03 -2.22 -1.55
C SER A 58 -6.17 -3.35 -2.10
N LEU A 59 -5.09 -3.70 -1.41
CA LEU A 59 -4.12 -4.68 -1.88
C LEU A 59 -3.85 -5.74 -0.81
N LYS A 60 -3.85 -7.01 -1.21
CA LYS A 60 -3.26 -8.09 -0.42
C LYS A 60 -1.91 -8.45 -1.04
N LEU A 61 -0.85 -8.12 -0.33
CA LEU A 61 0.54 -8.23 -0.75
C LEU A 61 1.08 -9.61 -0.36
N TYR A 62 1.62 -10.34 -1.33
CA TYR A 62 2.22 -11.64 -1.12
C TYR A 62 3.70 -11.59 -1.49
N LEU A 63 4.57 -11.65 -0.46
CA LEU A 63 6.03 -11.59 -0.59
C LEU A 63 6.54 -10.33 -1.31
N ILE A 64 5.88 -9.18 -1.10
CA ILE A 64 6.33 -7.89 -1.61
C ILE A 64 7.05 -7.14 -0.50
N ALA A 65 8.36 -6.98 -0.65
CA ALA A 65 9.17 -6.17 0.25
C ALA A 65 8.69 -4.71 0.27
N PHE A 66 8.79 -4.06 1.44
CA PHE A 66 8.33 -2.68 1.63
C PHE A 66 8.95 -1.72 0.62
N ASN A 67 10.24 -1.86 0.31
CA ASN A 67 10.93 -1.00 -0.67
C ASN A 67 10.28 -1.07 -2.07
N LYS A 68 9.80 -2.25 -2.47
CA LYS A 68 9.11 -2.41 -3.75
C LYS A 68 7.70 -1.81 -3.69
N PHE A 69 7.03 -1.91 -2.55
CA PHE A 69 5.76 -1.24 -2.32
C PHE A 69 5.89 0.30 -2.34
N GLU A 70 6.94 0.86 -1.74
CA GLU A 70 7.24 2.30 -1.81
C GLU A 70 7.33 2.77 -3.27
N GLN A 71 8.04 2.03 -4.13
CA GLN A 71 8.13 2.35 -5.56
C GLN A 71 6.76 2.37 -6.25
N ILE A 72 5.88 1.42 -5.90
CA ILE A 72 4.50 1.36 -6.43
C ILE A 72 3.72 2.61 -5.99
N VAL A 73 3.80 2.98 -4.71
CA VAL A 73 3.11 4.17 -4.17
C VAL A 73 3.57 5.43 -4.89
N GLN A 74 4.89 5.62 -5.00
CA GLN A 74 5.50 6.77 -5.66
C GLN A 74 5.09 6.91 -7.12
N THR A 75 4.85 5.77 -7.79
CA THR A 75 4.50 5.76 -9.21
C THR A 75 3.01 5.98 -9.46
N PHE A 76 2.14 5.34 -8.67
CA PHE A 76 0.72 5.20 -9.04
C PHE A 76 -0.27 5.83 -8.07
N PHE A 77 0.10 6.05 -6.81
CA PHE A 77 -0.88 6.30 -5.75
C PHE A 77 -0.87 7.74 -5.20
N GLY A 78 -0.35 8.70 -5.98
CA GLY A 78 -0.24 10.10 -5.58
C GLY A 78 -1.56 10.76 -5.11
N ASP A 79 -2.67 10.42 -5.76
CA ASP A 79 -3.97 11.09 -5.58
C ASP A 79 -5.01 10.27 -4.81
N ILE A 80 -4.60 9.15 -4.21
CA ILE A 80 -5.53 8.27 -3.50
C ILE A 80 -6.00 8.89 -2.19
N GLU A 81 -7.21 8.54 -1.79
CA GLU A 81 -7.82 8.97 -0.53
C GLU A 81 -7.95 7.81 0.46
N VAL A 82 -7.98 6.58 -0.03
CA VAL A 82 -8.09 5.36 0.79
C VAL A 82 -7.05 4.34 0.35
N LEU A 83 -6.24 3.91 1.31
CA LEU A 83 -5.30 2.80 1.16
C LEU A 83 -5.62 1.74 2.21
N ARG A 84 -5.91 0.53 1.74
CA ARG A 84 -6.01 -0.66 2.58
C ARG A 84 -5.01 -1.70 2.13
N ILE A 85 -4.19 -2.20 3.04
CA ILE A 85 -3.21 -3.23 2.71
C ILE A 85 -3.30 -4.40 3.67
N SER A 86 -3.13 -5.60 3.15
CA SER A 86 -2.84 -6.80 3.94
C SER A 86 -1.51 -7.36 3.48
N THR A 87 -0.61 -7.70 4.40
CA THR A 87 0.74 -8.17 4.06
C THR A 87 1.22 -9.20 5.10
N GLN A 88 2.32 -9.88 4.80
CA GLN A 88 2.89 -10.92 5.63
C GLN A 88 4.43 -10.85 5.59
N TYR A 89 5.08 -11.39 6.63
CA TYR A 89 6.53 -11.65 6.76
C TYR A 89 7.49 -10.45 6.88
N ASP A 90 7.30 -9.37 6.12
CA ASP A 90 8.23 -8.24 6.11
C ASP A 90 7.94 -7.25 7.25
N THR A 91 8.78 -7.27 8.28
CA THR A 91 8.66 -6.41 9.47
C THR A 91 8.82 -4.92 9.16
N ALA A 92 9.36 -4.55 7.99
CA ALA A 92 9.44 -3.14 7.57
C ALA A 92 8.05 -2.49 7.41
N TYR A 93 6.99 -3.27 7.18
CA TYR A 93 5.62 -2.78 7.16
C TYR A 93 5.10 -2.33 8.54
N LEU A 94 5.81 -2.67 9.61
CA LEU A 94 5.49 -2.25 10.97
C LEU A 94 6.27 -0.99 11.40
N ASP A 95 7.17 -0.46 10.56
CA ASP A 95 7.91 0.76 10.84
C ASP A 95 7.04 2.01 10.61
N ALA A 96 6.58 2.64 11.69
CA ALA A 96 5.71 3.79 11.57
C ALA A 96 6.42 5.02 10.99
N LYS A 97 7.73 5.18 11.21
CA LYS A 97 8.47 6.34 10.65
C LYS A 97 8.55 6.24 9.14
N ARG A 98 8.77 5.04 8.61
CA ARG A 98 8.75 4.81 7.15
C ARG A 98 7.38 5.10 6.55
N TRP A 99 6.31 4.65 7.19
CA TRP A 99 4.96 4.97 6.77
C TRP A 99 4.67 6.47 6.81
N GLU A 100 5.01 7.14 7.90
CA GLU A 100 4.81 8.58 8.05
C GLU A 100 5.53 9.34 6.93
N HIS A 101 6.80 8.99 6.65
CA HIS A 101 7.56 9.58 5.56
C HIS A 101 6.92 9.31 4.18
N LEU A 102 6.51 8.07 3.91
CA LEU A 102 5.90 7.68 2.64
C LEU A 102 4.57 8.42 2.40
N ILE A 103 3.72 8.49 3.42
CA ILE A 103 2.40 9.12 3.34
C ILE A 103 2.54 10.63 3.17
N THR A 104 3.37 11.28 3.98
CA THR A 104 3.58 12.74 3.90
C THR A 104 4.21 13.16 2.58
N SER A 105 5.07 12.33 2.00
CA SER A 105 5.80 12.66 0.77
C SER A 105 5.00 12.37 -0.49
N TYR A 106 4.22 11.28 -0.51
CA TYR A 106 3.65 10.75 -1.75
C TYR A 106 2.13 10.55 -1.75
N MET A 107 1.44 10.66 -0.61
CA MET A 107 -0.01 10.49 -0.55
C MET A 107 -0.66 11.63 0.26
N PRO A 108 -0.51 12.90 -0.16
CA PRO A 108 -0.99 14.05 0.60
C PRO A 108 -2.51 14.08 0.79
N ASN A 109 -3.25 13.40 -0.08
CA ASN A 109 -4.71 13.32 -0.05
C ASN A 109 -5.24 12.11 0.73
N LEU A 110 -4.36 11.30 1.35
CA LEU A 110 -4.78 10.10 2.07
C LEU A 110 -5.60 10.47 3.31
N ARG A 111 -6.80 9.90 3.40
CA ARG A 111 -7.76 10.13 4.49
C ARG A 111 -8.02 8.89 5.31
N ILE A 112 -7.93 7.72 4.69
CA ILE A 112 -8.13 6.42 5.35
C ILE A 112 -6.91 5.57 5.04
N PHE A 113 -6.21 5.17 6.09
CA PHE A 113 -5.14 4.19 6.04
C PHE A 113 -5.51 3.02 6.94
N ASP A 114 -5.40 1.82 6.38
CA ASP A 114 -5.68 0.56 7.08
C ASP A 114 -4.63 -0.47 6.68
N ILE A 115 -3.95 -1.03 7.68
CA ILE A 115 -2.93 -2.04 7.48
C ILE A 115 -3.21 -3.25 8.37
N HIS A 116 -3.24 -4.41 7.71
CA HIS A 116 -3.28 -5.71 8.33
C HIS A 116 -1.98 -6.47 8.05
N HIS A 117 -1.17 -6.69 9.08
CA HIS A 117 0.07 -7.46 8.96
C HIS A 117 -0.09 -8.81 9.66
N ASP A 118 -0.10 -9.87 8.87
CA ASP A 118 -0.21 -11.26 9.33
C ASP A 118 1.16 -11.94 9.20
N GLY A 119 1.98 -11.74 10.22
CA GLY A 119 3.32 -12.31 10.30
C GLY A 119 3.74 -12.28 11.74
N GLY A 120 4.07 -13.46 12.29
CA GLY A 120 4.53 -13.57 13.66
C GLY A 120 5.70 -12.63 13.85
N VAL A 121 5.56 -11.66 14.76
CA VAL A 121 6.67 -10.82 15.21
C VAL A 121 7.73 -11.78 15.73
N GLN A 122 8.78 -12.03 14.94
CA GLN A 122 9.86 -12.89 15.40
C GLN A 122 10.33 -12.31 16.73
N ARG A 123 10.46 -13.15 17.76
CA ARG A 123 10.70 -12.77 19.17
C ARG A 123 11.88 -11.81 19.41
N ASN A 124 12.67 -11.50 18.38
CA ASN A 124 13.90 -10.72 18.43
C ASN A 124 13.86 -9.39 17.63
N GLN A 125 12.73 -9.00 17.03
CA GLN A 125 12.62 -7.72 16.30
C GLN A 125 11.37 -6.95 16.72
N LEU A 126 11.59 -5.83 17.42
CA LEU A 126 10.61 -4.87 17.94
C LEU A 126 9.55 -5.53 18.84
N THR A 127 9.62 -5.26 20.13
CA THR A 127 8.51 -5.65 21.01
C THR A 127 7.24 -4.92 20.55
N TYR A 128 6.07 -5.52 20.76
CA TYR A 128 4.78 -4.86 20.48
C TYR A 128 4.69 -3.45 21.11
N HIS A 129 5.39 -3.25 22.23
CA HIS A 129 5.58 -1.95 22.86
C HIS A 129 6.34 -0.94 21.99
N ASP A 130 7.38 -1.35 21.28
CA ASP A 130 8.15 -0.47 20.40
C ASP A 130 7.33 -0.03 19.18
N LEU A 131 6.49 -0.91 18.64
CA LEU A 131 5.57 -0.60 17.55
C LEU A 131 4.51 0.40 18.00
N ILE A 132 3.87 0.15 19.15
CA ILE A 132 2.90 1.09 19.72
C ILE A 132 3.55 2.44 19.98
N ASN A 133 4.76 2.47 20.55
CA ASN A 133 5.45 3.73 20.86
C ASN A 133 5.73 4.56 19.60
N GLN A 134 5.97 3.93 18.46
CA GLN A 134 6.16 4.64 17.18
C GLN A 134 4.85 5.25 16.65
N LEU A 135 3.70 4.68 17.01
CA LEU A 135 2.36 5.17 16.65
C LEU A 135 1.85 6.29 17.58
N ARG A 136 2.69 6.83 18.46
CA ARG A 136 2.32 7.90 19.41
C ARG A 136 2.68 9.31 18.94
N SER A 137 3.25 9.47 17.75
CA SER A 137 3.46 10.81 17.19
C SER A 137 2.11 11.49 16.91
N SER A 138 2.08 12.82 16.98
CA SER A 138 0.86 13.59 16.69
C SER A 138 0.31 13.29 15.30
N PHE A 139 1.19 12.96 14.34
CA PHE A 139 0.82 12.53 12.99
C PHE A 139 -0.22 11.40 13.00
N TRP A 140 -0.04 10.37 13.83
CA TRP A 140 -0.93 9.21 13.92
C TRP A 140 -2.18 9.49 14.74
N ILE A 141 -2.02 10.19 15.87
CA ILE A 141 -3.12 10.50 16.79
C ILE A 141 -4.16 11.40 16.13
N GLU A 142 -3.73 12.43 15.39
CA GLU A 142 -4.63 13.39 14.75
C GLU A 142 -5.42 12.79 13.58
N ARG A 143 -4.93 11.69 12.99
CA ARG A 143 -5.53 11.05 11.80
C ARG A 143 -6.49 9.90 12.12
N ASP A 144 -6.50 9.42 13.37
CA ASP A 144 -7.39 8.36 13.85
C ASP A 144 -7.42 7.11 12.94
N TRP A 145 -6.23 6.70 12.47
CA TRP A 145 -6.08 5.56 11.56
C TRP A 145 -5.94 4.23 12.31
N PHE A 146 -6.50 3.16 11.74
CA PHE A 146 -6.61 1.85 12.38
C PHE A 146 -5.44 0.94 11.99
N PHE A 147 -4.87 0.26 13.00
CA PHE A 147 -3.82 -0.74 12.83
C PHE A 147 -4.30 -2.07 13.40
N CYS A 148 -4.34 -3.12 12.59
CA CYS A 148 -4.61 -4.46 13.05
C CYS A 148 -3.40 -5.36 12.80
N THR A 149 -2.90 -5.99 13.87
CA THR A 149 -1.90 -7.05 13.76
C THR A 149 -2.52 -8.33 14.30
N SER A 150 -2.43 -9.43 13.55
CA SER A 150 -2.80 -10.75 14.05
C SER A 150 -1.60 -11.37 14.76
N THR A 151 -1.79 -11.76 16.03
CA THR A 151 -0.81 -12.49 16.85
C THR A 151 -0.88 -13.98 16.60
#